data_AF-A0A6J7JAL3-F1
#
_entry.id   AF-A0A6J7JAL3-F1
#
_cell.length_a   1.000
_cell.length_b   1.000
_cell.length_c   1.000
_cell.angle_alpha   90.00
_cell.angle_beta   90.00
_cell.angle_gamma   90.00
#
_symmetry.space_group_name_H-M   'P 1'
#
loop_
_entity.id
_entity.type
_entity.pdbx_description
1 polymer ?
#
loop_
_entity_poly.entity_id
_entity_poly.type
_entity_poly.pdbx_seq_one_letter_code
_entity_poly.pdbx_strand_id
1 'polypeptide(L)'
;MTTYLGIEGAVGLTNVLAGQIALDEALVEWGRGLLTVLPSGPIPPNPSELLASKNFSALLTELRARFDVVILDTCPLLPVTDGAITSSAADGAVVIVRHGKTRKEQLRRALDSLSQVDARVLGMVVNFVPTKKRGYGYGYGYGYGYGYSYSDSPASSKGRRKKASKHTPEKTPPNPQQVIVPAQEG
;
A
#
# COMPACT_ATOMS: atom_id res chain seq x y z
N MET A 1 -4.35 3.42 -12.83
CA MET A 1 -4.03 2.38 -13.83
C MET A 1 -3.71 2.96 -15.21
N THR A 2 -4.59 3.76 -15.81
CA THR A 2 -4.40 4.33 -17.18
C THR A 2 -3.08 5.07 -17.38
N THR A 3 -2.69 5.97 -16.46
CA THR A 3 -1.39 6.66 -16.53
C THR A 3 -0.21 5.70 -16.47
N TYR A 4 -0.31 4.61 -15.72
CA TYR A 4 0.74 3.59 -15.62
C TYR A 4 0.87 2.79 -16.92
N LEU A 5 -0.26 2.54 -17.60
CA LEU A 5 -0.31 1.82 -18.87
C LEU A 5 -0.10 2.74 -20.09
N GLY A 6 -0.12 4.06 -19.92
CA GLY A 6 -0.05 5.02 -21.04
C GLY A 6 -1.30 5.03 -21.93
N ILE A 7 -2.48 4.74 -21.35
CA ILE A 7 -3.77 4.71 -22.05
C ILE A 7 -4.55 5.99 -21.76
N GLU A 8 -5.29 6.50 -22.74
CA GLU A 8 -6.22 7.62 -22.56
C GLU A 8 -7.40 7.20 -21.67
N GLY A 9 -7.66 7.96 -20.59
CA GLY A 9 -8.66 7.62 -19.57
C GLY A 9 -9.98 8.38 -19.67
N ALA A 10 -10.20 9.12 -20.77
CA ALA A 10 -11.36 10.00 -20.92
C ALA A 10 -12.69 9.23 -21.08
N VAL A 11 -12.62 8.04 -21.66
CA VAL A 11 -13.75 7.13 -21.88
C VAL A 11 -13.49 5.81 -21.15
N GLY A 12 -14.52 5.25 -20.52
CA GLY A 12 -14.38 3.96 -19.85
C GLY A 12 -15.65 3.49 -19.14
N LEU A 13 -15.45 2.74 -18.06
CA LEU A 13 -16.48 2.11 -17.23
C LEU A 13 -17.64 3.04 -16.93
N THR A 14 -17.39 4.28 -16.46
CA THR A 14 -18.46 5.23 -16.14
C THR A 14 -19.36 5.53 -17.34
N ASN A 15 -18.79 5.70 -18.54
CA ASN A 15 -19.57 5.99 -19.75
C ASN A 15 -20.39 4.78 -20.19
N VAL A 16 -19.80 3.58 -20.11
CA VAL A 16 -20.49 2.32 -20.45
C VAL A 16 -21.67 2.09 -19.50
N LEU A 17 -21.47 2.27 -18.20
CA LEU A 17 -22.53 2.09 -17.21
C LEU A 17 -23.64 3.14 -17.31
N ALA A 18 -23.32 4.34 -17.80
CA ALA A 18 -24.28 5.38 -18.13
C ALA A 18 -24.97 5.19 -19.50
N GLY A 19 -24.62 4.15 -20.26
CA GLY A 19 -25.17 3.88 -21.60
C GLY A 19 -24.76 4.91 -22.65
N GLN A 20 -23.71 5.68 -22.40
CA GLN A 20 -23.24 6.73 -23.30
C GLN A 20 -22.40 6.17 -24.45
N ILE A 21 -21.67 5.07 -24.19
CA ILE A 21 -20.70 4.46 -25.10
C ILE A 21 -20.87 2.93 -24.99
N ALA A 22 -20.78 2.23 -26.12
CA ALA A 22 -20.81 0.77 -26.13
C ALA A 22 -19.55 0.17 -25.48
N LEU A 23 -19.65 -1.03 -24.92
CA LEU A 23 -18.50 -1.68 -24.28
C LEU A 23 -17.31 -1.82 -25.24
N ASP A 24 -17.56 -2.25 -26.48
CA ASP A 24 -16.50 -2.45 -27.49
C ASP A 24 -15.73 -1.18 -27.83
N GLU A 25 -16.38 -0.02 -27.77
CA GLU A 25 -15.74 1.28 -28.02
C GLU A 25 -14.88 1.75 -26.83
N ALA A 26 -15.15 1.24 -25.63
CA ALA A 26 -14.42 1.59 -24.42
C ALA A 26 -13.27 0.60 -24.08
N LEU A 27 -13.21 -0.55 -24.75
CA LEU A 27 -12.16 -1.55 -24.56
C LEU A 27 -10.90 -1.15 -25.35
N VAL A 28 -9.76 -1.15 -24.66
CA VAL A 28 -8.46 -0.78 -25.23
C VAL A 28 -7.52 -1.97 -25.16
N GLU A 29 -6.98 -2.40 -26.29
CA GLU A 29 -5.90 -3.39 -26.32
C GLU A 29 -4.58 -2.76 -25.85
N TRP A 30 -3.86 -3.49 -25.01
CA TRP A 30 -2.59 -3.06 -24.45
C TRP A 30 -1.55 -4.18 -24.51
N GLY A 31 -0.27 -3.81 -24.56
CA GLY A 31 0.83 -4.78 -24.48
C GLY A 31 0.89 -5.75 -25.65
N ARG A 32 0.56 -5.29 -26.88
CA ARG A 32 0.50 -6.11 -28.11
C ARG A 32 -0.59 -7.20 -28.07
N GLY A 33 -1.77 -6.87 -27.53
CA GLY A 33 -2.92 -7.77 -27.48
C GLY A 33 -2.87 -8.79 -26.33
N LEU A 34 -1.93 -8.63 -25.39
CA LEU A 34 -1.85 -9.51 -24.20
C LEU A 34 -2.87 -9.14 -23.12
N LEU A 35 -3.35 -7.90 -23.14
CA LEU A 35 -4.29 -7.38 -22.15
C LEU A 35 -5.33 -6.52 -22.86
N THR A 36 -6.60 -6.69 -22.48
CA THR A 36 -7.66 -5.73 -22.81
C THR A 36 -8.01 -4.97 -21.54
N VAL A 37 -8.06 -3.65 -21.65
CA VAL A 37 -8.27 -2.74 -20.52
C VAL A 37 -9.56 -1.97 -20.75
N LEU A 38 -10.42 -1.96 -19.74
CA LEU A 38 -11.52 -1.00 -19.64
C LEU A 38 -11.08 0.11 -18.65
N PRO A 39 -10.78 1.33 -19.12
CA PRO A 39 -10.46 2.45 -18.24
C PRO A 39 -11.62 2.79 -17.28
N SER A 40 -11.39 3.59 -16.24
CA SER A 40 -12.49 4.05 -15.38
C SER A 40 -13.45 5.00 -16.09
N GLY A 41 -12.94 5.79 -17.04
CA GLY A 41 -13.66 6.96 -17.55
C GLY A 41 -13.70 8.10 -16.52
N PRO A 42 -14.59 9.09 -16.72
CA PRO A 42 -14.71 10.25 -15.83
C PRO A 42 -15.19 9.81 -14.43
N ILE A 43 -14.82 10.59 -13.42
CA ILE A 43 -15.23 10.34 -12.04
C ILE A 43 -16.74 10.60 -11.93
N PRO A 44 -17.57 9.60 -11.59
CA PRO A 44 -19.00 9.82 -11.39
C PRO A 44 -19.25 10.51 -10.04
N PRO A 45 -20.37 11.24 -9.90
CA PRO A 45 -20.75 11.85 -8.62
C PRO A 45 -21.05 10.81 -7.52
N ASN A 46 -21.47 9.58 -7.89
CA ASN A 46 -21.88 8.53 -6.96
C ASN A 46 -21.25 7.17 -7.36
N PRO A 47 -19.94 6.95 -7.11
CA PRO A 47 -19.23 5.74 -7.57
C PRO A 47 -19.77 4.44 -6.95
N SER A 48 -20.06 4.44 -5.64
CA SER A 48 -20.52 3.24 -4.94
C SER A 48 -21.90 2.76 -5.44
N GLU A 49 -22.82 3.69 -5.74
CA GLU A 49 -24.13 3.35 -6.31
C GLU A 49 -24.00 2.79 -7.73
N LEU A 50 -23.10 3.39 -8.53
CA LEU A 50 -22.84 2.93 -9.88
C LEU A 50 -22.30 1.48 -9.89
N LEU A 51 -21.40 1.15 -8.96
CA LEU A 51 -20.86 -0.20 -8.77
C LEU A 51 -21.88 -1.18 -8.19
N ALA A 52 -22.83 -0.72 -7.38
CA ALA A 52 -23.92 -1.55 -6.86
C ALA A 52 -25.08 -1.73 -7.87
N SER A 53 -24.99 -1.12 -9.06
CA SER A 53 -26.08 -1.10 -10.04
C SER A 53 -26.25 -2.43 -10.79
N LYS A 54 -27.47 -2.63 -11.33
CA LYS A 54 -27.76 -3.73 -12.25
C LYS A 54 -26.93 -3.66 -13.54
N ASN A 55 -26.62 -2.45 -14.01
CA ASN A 55 -25.80 -2.24 -15.21
C ASN A 55 -24.39 -2.77 -14.99
N PHE A 56 -23.81 -2.57 -13.81
CA PHE A 56 -22.49 -3.12 -13.49
C PHE A 56 -22.52 -4.65 -13.44
N SER A 57 -23.56 -5.22 -12.84
CA SER A 57 -23.74 -6.68 -12.81
C SER A 57 -23.90 -7.29 -14.21
N ALA A 58 -24.65 -6.63 -15.08
CA ALA A 58 -24.81 -7.04 -16.48
C ALA A 58 -23.49 -6.94 -17.25
N LEU A 59 -22.74 -5.85 -17.07
CA LEU A 59 -21.42 -5.66 -17.65
C LEU A 59 -20.44 -6.76 -17.23
N LEU A 60 -20.39 -7.11 -15.94
CA LEU A 60 -19.54 -8.21 -15.47
C LEU A 60 -19.94 -9.57 -16.07
N THR A 61 -21.24 -9.78 -16.31
CA THR A 61 -21.72 -11.00 -16.98
C THR A 61 -21.25 -11.06 -18.43
N GLU A 62 -21.31 -9.94 -19.15
CA GLU A 62 -20.79 -9.84 -20.52
C GLU A 62 -19.27 -10.04 -20.57
N LEU A 63 -18.52 -9.40 -19.67
CA LEU A 63 -17.07 -9.56 -19.58
C LEU A 63 -16.67 -11.01 -19.26
N ARG A 64 -17.39 -11.67 -18.34
CA ARG A 64 -17.17 -13.10 -18.02
C ARG A 64 -17.37 -14.02 -19.23
N ALA A 65 -18.28 -13.68 -20.14
CA ALA A 65 -18.51 -14.47 -21.35
C ALA A 65 -17.42 -14.28 -22.42
N ARG A 66 -16.69 -13.15 -22.37
CA ARG A 66 -15.71 -12.75 -23.39
C ARG A 66 -14.26 -13.03 -23.02
N PHE A 67 -13.95 -13.08 -21.72
CA PHE A 67 -12.58 -13.20 -21.22
C PHE A 67 -12.45 -14.36 -20.25
N ASP A 68 -11.35 -15.09 -20.36
CA ASP A 68 -11.05 -16.20 -19.44
C ASP A 68 -10.81 -15.72 -18.01
N VAL A 69 -10.23 -14.52 -17.86
CA VAL A 69 -9.91 -13.90 -16.57
C VAL A 69 -10.23 -12.42 -16.63
N VAL A 70 -11.05 -11.96 -15.68
CA VAL A 70 -11.37 -10.54 -15.48
C VAL A 70 -10.75 -10.09 -14.16
N ILE A 71 -9.84 -9.10 -14.23
CA ILE A 71 -9.21 -8.51 -13.05
C ILE A 71 -9.85 -7.15 -12.78
N LEU A 72 -10.44 -6.99 -11.59
CA LEU A 72 -11.02 -5.75 -11.13
C LEU A 72 -10.02 -5.03 -10.22
N ASP A 73 -9.45 -3.92 -10.71
CA ASP A 73 -8.62 -3.03 -9.90
C ASP A 73 -9.53 -2.12 -9.06
N THR A 74 -9.38 -2.15 -7.75
CA THR A 74 -10.30 -1.47 -6.82
C THR A 74 -9.56 -0.49 -5.92
N CYS A 75 -10.28 0.54 -5.46
CA CYS A 75 -9.81 1.45 -4.41
C CYS A 75 -9.39 0.70 -3.12
N PRO A 76 -8.55 1.29 -2.25
CA PRO A 76 -8.24 0.72 -0.95
C PRO A 76 -9.52 0.48 -0.13
N LEU A 77 -9.63 -0.71 0.49
CA LEU A 77 -10.81 -1.12 1.30
C LEU A 77 -11.10 -0.21 2.50
N LEU A 78 -10.13 0.59 2.93
CA LEU A 78 -10.29 1.59 3.98
C LEU A 78 -9.76 2.93 3.42
N PRO A 79 -10.55 4.02 3.45
CA PRO A 79 -11.89 4.18 4.05
C PRO A 79 -13.06 3.92 3.09
N VAL A 80 -12.82 3.47 1.85
CA VAL A 80 -13.81 3.47 0.78
C VAL A 80 -14.45 2.08 0.61
N THR A 81 -15.76 2.04 0.39
CA THR A 81 -16.54 0.80 0.26
C THR A 81 -16.52 0.16 -1.13
N ASP A 82 -16.04 0.88 -2.15
CA ASP A 82 -16.07 0.44 -3.55
C ASP A 82 -15.40 -0.92 -3.76
N GLY A 83 -14.28 -1.17 -3.09
CA GLY A 83 -13.58 -2.47 -3.18
C GLY A 83 -14.40 -3.62 -2.57
N ALA A 84 -15.14 -3.37 -1.49
CA ALA A 84 -16.02 -4.37 -0.89
C ALA A 84 -17.22 -4.66 -1.81
N ILE A 85 -17.88 -3.62 -2.33
CA ILE A 85 -19.01 -3.76 -3.27
C ILE A 85 -18.58 -4.53 -4.52
N THR A 86 -17.43 -4.18 -5.09
CA THR A 86 -16.92 -4.86 -6.30
C THR A 86 -16.55 -6.31 -6.00
N SER A 87 -16.01 -6.59 -4.80
CA SER A 87 -15.60 -7.94 -4.42
C SER A 87 -16.76 -8.92 -4.26
N SER A 88 -17.96 -8.47 -3.88
CA SER A 88 -19.14 -9.35 -3.79
C SER A 88 -19.67 -9.77 -5.17
N ALA A 89 -19.33 -9.03 -6.22
CA ALA A 89 -19.67 -9.38 -7.60
C ALA A 89 -18.59 -10.26 -8.28
N ALA A 90 -17.42 -10.43 -7.65
CA ALA A 90 -16.30 -11.22 -8.15
C ALA A 90 -16.29 -12.64 -7.57
N ASP A 91 -15.58 -13.56 -8.24
CA ASP A 91 -15.45 -14.95 -7.78
C ASP A 91 -14.52 -15.11 -6.57
N GLY A 92 -13.69 -14.09 -6.34
CA GLY A 92 -12.90 -13.93 -5.12
C GLY A 92 -11.98 -12.72 -5.16
N ALA A 93 -11.41 -12.39 -4.01
CA ALA A 93 -10.55 -11.23 -3.81
C ALA A 93 -9.14 -11.65 -3.36
N VAL A 94 -8.12 -10.97 -3.91
CA VAL A 94 -6.74 -11.06 -3.43
C VAL A 94 -6.40 -9.77 -2.68
N VAL A 95 -6.04 -9.88 -1.41
CA VAL A 95 -5.77 -8.72 -0.56
C VAL A 95 -4.30 -8.34 -0.66
N ILE A 96 -4.00 -7.09 -1.03
CA ILE A 96 -2.62 -6.57 -1.11
C ILE A 96 -2.30 -5.79 0.17
N VAL A 97 -1.24 -6.20 0.88
CA VAL A 97 -0.79 -5.59 2.14
C VAL A 97 0.60 -5.02 1.97
N ARG A 98 0.79 -3.75 2.32
CA ARG A 98 2.10 -3.10 2.20
C ARG A 98 2.93 -3.31 3.46
N HIS A 99 4.06 -3.98 3.32
CA HIS A 99 5.03 -4.19 4.39
C HIS A 99 5.47 -2.86 5.02
N GLY A 100 5.52 -2.80 6.35
CA GLY A 100 5.96 -1.64 7.12
C GLY A 100 5.01 -0.44 7.08
N LYS A 101 3.91 -0.49 6.32
CA LYS A 101 2.87 0.57 6.29
C LYS A 101 1.53 0.09 6.84
N THR A 102 1.02 -1.05 6.38
CA THR A 102 -0.28 -1.54 6.81
C THR A 102 -0.19 -2.16 8.21
N ARG A 103 -0.94 -1.63 9.17
CA ARG A 103 -1.02 -2.17 10.55
C ARG A 103 -1.96 -3.38 10.62
N LYS A 104 -1.71 -4.29 11.57
CA LYS A 104 -2.56 -5.47 11.80
C LYS A 104 -4.05 -5.12 11.97
N GLU A 105 -4.36 -4.08 12.74
CA GLU A 105 -5.75 -3.62 12.94
C GLU A 105 -6.41 -3.08 11.65
N GLN A 106 -5.63 -2.47 10.75
CA GLN A 106 -6.15 -2.04 9.46
C GLN A 106 -6.45 -3.25 8.56
N LEU A 107 -5.56 -4.24 8.55
CA LEU A 107 -5.80 -5.49 7.83
C LEU A 107 -7.02 -6.22 8.38
N ARG A 108 -7.16 -6.33 9.70
CA ARG A 108 -8.31 -6.96 10.34
C ARG A 108 -9.62 -6.30 9.90
N ARG A 109 -9.71 -4.97 10.01
CA ARG A 109 -10.91 -4.23 9.58
C ARG A 109 -11.20 -4.40 8.09
N ALA A 110 -10.18 -4.42 7.24
CA ALA A 110 -10.36 -4.65 5.81
C ALA A 110 -10.92 -6.06 5.51
N LEU A 111 -10.43 -7.08 6.22
CA LEU A 111 -10.95 -8.45 6.12
C LEU A 111 -12.37 -8.56 6.66
N ASP A 112 -12.67 -7.89 7.78
CA ASP A 112 -14.01 -7.83 8.35
C ASP A 112 -15.00 -7.19 7.35
N SER A 113 -14.61 -6.12 6.66
CA SER A 113 -15.43 -5.48 5.61
C SER A 113 -15.69 -6.40 4.41
N LEU A 114 -14.71 -7.20 3.99
CA LEU A 114 -14.90 -8.21 2.94
C LEU A 114 -15.84 -9.33 3.41
N SER A 115 -15.70 -9.77 4.67
CA SER A 115 -16.58 -10.78 5.26
C SER A 115 -18.03 -10.29 5.38
N GLN A 116 -18.26 -8.99 5.63
CA GLN A 116 -19.60 -8.42 5.74
C GLN A 116 -20.39 -8.43 4.43
N VAL A 117 -19.70 -8.51 3.28
CA VAL A 117 -20.30 -8.58 1.95
C VAL A 117 -20.16 -9.99 1.34
N ASP A 118 -19.87 -10.99 2.17
CA ASP A 118 -19.66 -12.39 1.78
C ASP A 118 -18.60 -12.60 0.68
N ALA A 119 -17.62 -11.69 0.59
CA ALA A 119 -16.56 -11.79 -0.40
C ALA A 119 -15.57 -12.90 -0.03
N ARG A 120 -15.32 -13.80 -0.99
CA ARG A 120 -14.36 -14.90 -0.83
C ARG A 120 -12.93 -14.39 -0.95
N VAL A 121 -12.20 -14.31 0.16
CA VAL A 121 -10.76 -13.99 0.13
C VAL A 121 -9.97 -15.22 -0.33
N LEU A 122 -9.36 -15.13 -1.52
CA LEU A 122 -8.56 -16.20 -2.12
C LEU A 122 -7.16 -16.30 -1.48
N GLY A 123 -6.63 -15.17 -1.02
CA GLY A 123 -5.32 -15.08 -0.42
C GLY A 123 -4.86 -13.65 -0.22
N MET A 124 -3.61 -13.50 0.23
CA MET A 124 -3.00 -12.22 0.53
C MET A 124 -1.59 -12.12 -0.06
N VAL A 125 -1.27 -10.96 -0.63
CA VAL A 125 0.06 -10.63 -1.14
C VAL A 125 0.69 -9.55 -0.26
N VAL A 126 1.83 -9.85 0.35
CA VAL A 126 2.62 -8.85 1.08
C VAL A 126 3.58 -8.16 0.11
N ASN A 127 3.32 -6.91 -0.20
CA ASN A 127 4.10 -6.11 -1.13
C ASN A 127 5.12 -5.21 -0.39
N PHE A 128 6.16 -4.73 -1.08
CA PHE A 128 7.23 -3.88 -0.54
C PHE A 128 8.02 -4.51 0.63
N VAL A 129 8.12 -5.83 0.67
CA VAL A 129 9.00 -6.51 1.64
C VAL A 129 10.45 -6.16 1.32
N PRO A 130 11.22 -5.58 2.26
CA PRO A 130 12.62 -5.29 2.05
C PRO A 130 13.35 -6.56 1.67
N THR A 131 14.10 -6.52 0.57
CA THR A 131 15.07 -7.56 0.28
C THR A 131 16.15 -7.46 1.36
N LYS A 132 16.14 -8.36 2.34
CA LYS A 132 17.32 -8.55 3.18
C LYS A 132 18.45 -8.81 2.18
N LYS A 133 19.51 -7.99 2.21
CA LYS A 133 20.80 -8.36 1.63
C LYS A 133 21.28 -9.60 2.40
N ARG A 134 20.73 -10.77 2.07
CA ARG A 134 21.39 -12.04 2.33
C ARG A 134 22.63 -11.96 1.47
N GLY A 135 23.77 -11.69 2.10
CA GLY A 135 25.07 -11.76 1.46
C GLY A 135 25.21 -13.14 0.82
N TYR A 136 24.94 -13.20 -0.48
CA TYR A 136 25.42 -14.26 -1.33
C TYR A 136 26.80 -13.80 -1.80
N GLY A 137 27.82 -14.47 -1.27
CA GLY A 137 29.21 -14.14 -1.55
C GLY A 137 29.54 -14.31 -3.03
N TYR A 138 30.32 -13.35 -3.52
CA TYR A 138 31.35 -13.59 -4.53
C TYR A 138 32.65 -13.08 -3.94
N GLY A 139 33.57 -14.00 -3.68
CA GLY A 139 34.88 -13.69 -3.16
C GLY A 139 35.73 -12.99 -4.22
N TYR A 140 36.29 -11.85 -3.85
CA TYR A 140 37.57 -11.39 -4.34
C TYR A 140 38.33 -10.83 -3.14
N GLY A 141 39.28 -11.62 -2.66
CA GLY A 141 40.20 -11.22 -1.61
C GLY A 141 41.18 -10.19 -2.15
N TYR A 142 41.27 -9.05 -1.49
CA TYR A 142 42.49 -8.25 -1.43
C TYR A 142 42.67 -7.82 0.02
N GLY A 143 43.66 -8.45 0.66
CA GLY A 143 44.08 -8.14 2.01
C GLY A 143 44.96 -6.90 2.06
N TYR A 144 44.55 -5.96 2.90
CA TYR A 144 45.38 -4.99 3.62
C TYR A 144 44.54 -4.70 4.89
N GLY A 145 44.82 -5.20 6.10
CA GLY A 145 46.12 -5.38 6.72
C GLY A 145 46.51 -4.10 7.46
N TYR A 146 45.77 -3.69 8.50
CA TYR A 146 46.27 -2.89 9.63
C TYR A 146 45.18 -2.77 10.71
N GLY A 147 45.44 -3.36 11.88
CA GLY A 147 44.53 -3.32 13.03
C GLY A 147 45.18 -3.95 14.25
N TYR A 148 46.26 -3.31 14.72
CA TYR A 148 46.92 -3.65 15.98
C TYR A 148 45.93 -3.49 17.14
N SER A 149 45.66 -4.57 17.87
CA SER A 149 45.28 -4.48 19.28
C SER A 149 45.78 -5.72 20.01
N TYR A 150 46.96 -5.57 20.61
CA TYR A 150 47.35 -6.27 21.81
C TYR A 150 47.35 -5.17 22.88
N SER A 151 46.67 -5.30 24.00
CA SER A 151 47.13 -6.20 25.05
C SER A 151 46.02 -6.69 25.97
N ASP A 152 46.21 -7.97 26.29
CA ASP A 152 45.83 -8.79 27.42
C ASP A 152 45.39 -8.13 28.75
N SER A 153 44.54 -8.88 29.47
CA SER A 153 43.93 -8.58 30.79
C SER A 153 44.91 -8.86 31.95
N PRO A 154 44.58 -8.55 33.23
CA PRO A 154 43.85 -9.55 34.03
C PRO A 154 42.94 -9.07 35.19
N ALA A 155 41.89 -9.87 35.42
CA ALA A 155 41.27 -10.39 36.65
C ALA A 155 41.14 -9.59 38.00
N SER A 156 39.90 -9.67 38.53
CA SER A 156 39.49 -10.03 39.92
C SER A 156 39.63 -9.03 41.09
N SER A 157 38.49 -8.68 41.73
CA SER A 157 38.18 -9.05 43.14
C SER A 157 36.84 -8.48 43.66
N LYS A 158 36.26 -9.18 44.65
CA LYS A 158 34.98 -8.94 45.37
C LYS A 158 35.12 -7.86 46.46
N GLY A 159 34.05 -7.10 46.78
CA GLY A 159 33.87 -6.56 48.15
C GLY A 159 33.01 -5.29 48.37
N ARG A 160 31.79 -5.50 48.92
CA ARG A 160 31.24 -4.89 50.17
C ARG A 160 30.85 -3.37 50.26
N ARG A 161 29.51 -3.15 50.32
CA ARG A 161 28.68 -2.28 51.23
C ARG A 161 28.95 -0.75 51.47
N LYS A 162 27.84 0.00 51.23
CA LYS A 162 27.11 0.99 52.09
C LYS A 162 27.51 2.50 52.17
N LYS A 163 26.49 3.32 51.79
CA LYS A 163 25.79 4.45 52.48
C LYS A 163 26.22 5.94 52.29
N ALA A 164 25.15 6.73 52.04
CA ALA A 164 24.80 8.10 52.50
C ALA A 164 25.46 9.30 51.77
N SER A 165 24.67 10.18 51.10
CA SER A 165 24.01 11.44 51.59
C SER A 165 25.02 12.62 51.66
N LYS A 166 24.82 13.86 51.18
CA LYS A 166 23.65 14.73 50.97
C LYS A 166 24.13 16.02 50.23
N HIS A 167 23.18 16.80 49.71
CA HIS A 167 23.14 18.28 49.62
C HIS A 167 23.28 19.00 48.25
N THR A 168 22.18 19.68 47.90
CA THR A 168 21.82 20.63 46.82
C THR A 168 22.39 22.06 47.08
N PRO A 169 22.29 23.09 46.19
CA PRO A 169 21.04 23.64 45.62
C PRO A 169 21.06 24.14 44.14
N GLU A 170 19.91 23.90 43.51
CA GLU A 170 19.07 24.76 42.65
C GLU A 170 19.59 26.14 42.15
N LYS A 171 19.33 26.42 40.86
CA LYS A 171 18.80 27.72 40.35
C LYS A 171 18.15 27.52 38.98
N THR A 172 16.96 28.08 38.79
CA THR A 172 16.14 28.11 37.56
C THR A 172 15.24 29.36 37.68
N PRO A 173 14.66 29.98 36.62
CA PRO A 173 15.02 30.21 35.20
C PRO A 173 15.06 31.76 34.90
N PRO A 174 14.91 32.31 33.66
CA PRO A 174 13.66 32.28 32.86
C PRO A 174 13.81 32.08 31.33
N ASN A 175 12.71 31.67 30.68
CA ASN A 175 12.34 31.78 29.24
C ASN A 175 11.91 33.27 28.94
N PRO A 176 11.51 33.80 27.75
CA PRO A 176 11.11 33.16 26.47
C PRO A 176 11.39 33.92 25.12
N GLN A 177 11.10 33.24 24.00
CA GLN A 177 10.64 33.73 22.66
C GLN A 177 11.53 34.61 21.75
N GLN A 178 11.62 34.19 20.47
CA GLN A 178 11.39 34.96 19.19
C GLN A 178 11.82 34.06 18.00
N VAL A 179 10.92 33.34 17.31
CA VAL A 179 10.17 33.72 16.09
C VAL A 179 10.71 34.93 15.32
N ILE A 180 11.34 34.69 14.15
CA ILE A 180 11.28 35.58 12.97
C ILE A 180 11.34 34.72 11.69
N VAL A 181 10.30 34.84 10.85
CA VAL A 181 10.28 34.60 9.39
C VAL A 181 10.61 35.91 8.67
N PRO A 182 11.28 35.87 7.50
CA PRO A 182 10.69 36.46 6.28
C PRO A 182 11.13 35.68 5.02
N ALA A 183 10.66 35.89 3.80
CA ALA A 183 9.46 36.46 3.19
C ALA A 183 9.56 35.98 1.72
N GLN A 184 8.42 35.69 1.09
CA GLN A 184 8.35 35.62 -0.36
C GLN A 184 8.28 37.06 -0.91
N GLU A 185 8.93 37.31 -2.06
CA GLU A 185 8.31 37.75 -3.32
C GLU A 185 9.33 38.42 -4.24
N GLY A 186 9.15 38.17 -5.54
CA GLY A 186 9.96 38.62 -6.67
C GLY A 186 9.75 37.67 -7.85
#